data_AF-A0A0M8UYT7-F1
#
_entry.id   AF-A0A0M8UYT7-F1
#
_cell.length_a   1.000
_cell.length_b   1.000
_cell.length_c   1.000
_cell.angle_alpha   90.00
_cell.angle_beta   90.00
_cell.angle_gamma   90.00
#
_symmetry.space_group_name_H-M   'P 1'
#
loop_
_entity.id
_entity.type
_entity.pdbx_description
1 polymer ?
#
loop_
_entity_poly.entity_id
_entity_poly.type
_entity_poly.pdbx_seq_one_letter_code
_entity_poly.pdbx_strand_id
1 'polypeptide(L)'
;MAKYLVLAMTNPLPGRDSEFNEWYDRVAIPAYASLPHVRPLGRYRSVPHDGYEFEMKDIGFEYLSVYEIETDDLEAAFSEIRVALAKATEEGRYHFSQTIDKGRFFEPVFVQI
;
A
#
# COMPACT_ATOMS: atom_id res chain seq x y z
N MET A 1 17.12 6.02 -12.81
CA MET A 1 16.20 6.67 -11.86
C MET A 1 16.33 6.00 -10.51
N ALA A 2 16.20 6.77 -9.42
CA ALA A 2 16.18 6.18 -8.07
C ALA A 2 14.92 5.32 -7.89
N LYS A 3 15.03 4.27 -7.06
CA LYS A 3 13.91 3.37 -6.74
C LYS A 3 13.52 3.53 -5.30
N TYR A 4 12.23 3.73 -5.08
CA TYR A 4 11.64 3.88 -3.76
C TYR A 4 10.68 2.74 -3.49
N LEU A 5 10.66 2.24 -2.25
CA LEU A 5 9.69 1.26 -1.78
C LEU A 5 8.71 1.94 -0.84
N VAL A 6 7.42 1.85 -1.18
CA VAL A 6 6.31 2.25 -0.32
C VAL A 6 5.75 1.00 0.34
N LEU A 7 5.72 0.98 1.67
CA LEU A 7 5.22 -0.16 2.46
C LEU A 7 3.90 0.21 3.12
N ALA A 8 2.77 -0.08 2.49
CA ALA A 8 1.46 0.17 3.10
C ALA A 8 1.10 -0.96 4.07
N MET A 9 1.31 -0.72 5.36
CA MET A 9 0.98 -1.62 6.46
C MET A 9 -0.41 -1.29 6.98
N THR A 10 -1.31 -2.27 6.93
CA THR A 10 -2.75 -2.05 7.14
C THR A 10 -3.40 -3.18 7.93
N ASN A 11 -4.49 -2.85 8.62
CA ASN A 11 -5.38 -3.81 9.24
C ASN A 11 -6.81 -3.63 8.71
N PRO A 12 -7.52 -4.71 8.34
CA PRO A 12 -8.96 -4.63 8.14
C PRO A 12 -9.67 -4.39 9.47
N LEU A 13 -10.86 -3.80 9.43
CA LEU A 13 -11.78 -3.79 10.56
C LEU A 13 -12.15 -5.24 10.93
N PRO A 14 -12.44 -5.54 12.22
CA PRO A 14 -12.72 -6.89 12.67
C PRO A 14 -13.80 -7.60 11.82
N GLY A 15 -13.45 -8.78 11.29
CA GLY A 15 -14.34 -9.59 10.47
C GLY A 15 -14.54 -9.11 9.02
N ARG A 16 -13.77 -8.12 8.55
CA ARG A 16 -13.88 -7.53 7.20
C ARG A 16 -12.76 -7.94 6.25
N ASP A 17 -11.96 -8.95 6.60
CA ASP A 17 -10.86 -9.47 5.76
C ASP A 17 -11.28 -9.73 4.31
N SER A 18 -12.41 -10.41 4.08
CA SER A 18 -12.81 -10.80 2.71
C SER A 18 -13.07 -9.57 1.83
N GLU A 19 -13.79 -8.58 2.36
CA GLU A 19 -14.13 -7.36 1.63
C GLU A 19 -12.92 -6.44 1.47
N PHE A 20 -12.05 -6.36 2.48
CA PHE A 20 -10.74 -5.74 2.36
C PHE A 20 -9.93 -6.37 1.22
N ASN A 21 -9.90 -7.71 1.15
CA ASN A 21 -9.13 -8.42 0.14
C ASN A 21 -9.72 -8.25 -1.26
N GLU A 22 -11.04 -8.31 -1.40
CA GLU A 22 -11.73 -8.08 -2.67
C GLU A 22 -11.52 -6.65 -3.17
N TRP A 23 -11.56 -5.65 -2.28
CA TRP A 23 -11.30 -4.26 -2.65
C TRP A 23 -9.89 -4.09 -3.25
N TYR A 24 -8.88 -4.73 -2.67
CA TYR A 24 -7.54 -4.68 -3.24
C TYR A 24 -7.48 -5.28 -4.64
N ASP A 25 -8.07 -6.47 -4.81
CA ASP A 25 -8.00 -7.21 -6.07
C ASP A 25 -8.77 -6.50 -7.20
N ARG A 26 -9.92 -5.88 -6.87
CA ARG A 26 -10.83 -5.31 -7.86
C ARG A 26 -10.69 -3.80 -8.05
N VAL A 27 -10.20 -3.08 -7.03
CA VAL A 27 -10.17 -1.61 -7.02
C VAL A 27 -8.74 -1.10 -6.84
N ALA A 28 -8.08 -1.45 -5.74
CA ALA A 28 -6.83 -0.82 -5.37
C ALA A 28 -5.68 -1.16 -6.32
N ILE A 29 -5.39 -2.45 -6.53
CA ILE A 29 -4.27 -2.89 -7.37
C ILE A 29 -4.45 -2.44 -8.83
N PRO A 30 -5.63 -2.59 -9.48
CA PRO A 30 -5.83 -2.06 -10.83
C PRO A 30 -5.64 -0.54 -10.91
N ALA A 31 -6.14 0.22 -9.92
CA ALA A 31 -5.95 1.66 -9.88
C ALA A 31 -4.47 2.03 -9.71
N TYR A 32 -3.77 1.42 -8.75
CA TYR A 32 -2.36 1.71 -8.46
C TYR A 32 -1.43 1.30 -9.59
N ALA A 33 -1.69 0.20 -10.27
CA ALA A 33 -0.95 -0.22 -11.46
C ALA A 33 -1.12 0.74 -12.65
N SER A 34 -2.16 1.59 -12.63
CA SER A 34 -2.38 2.62 -13.66
C SER A 34 -1.76 3.98 -13.33
N LEU A 35 -1.20 4.15 -12.12
CA LEU A 35 -0.60 5.41 -11.69
C LEU A 35 0.79 5.60 -12.33
N PRO A 36 1.19 6.84 -12.63
CA PRO A 36 2.53 7.13 -13.13
C PRO A 36 3.58 6.74 -12.08
N HIS A 37 4.73 6.23 -12.53
CA HIS A 37 5.89 5.81 -11.73
C HIS A 37 5.68 4.62 -10.79
N VAL A 38 4.44 4.18 -10.57
CA VAL A 38 4.09 3.16 -9.58
C VAL A 38 4.07 1.76 -10.17
N ARG A 39 4.71 0.81 -9.48
CA ARG A 39 4.64 -0.62 -9.77
C ARG A 39 4.25 -1.39 -8.51
N PRO A 40 3.06 -1.99 -8.43
CA PRO A 40 2.72 -2.90 -7.35
C PRO A 40 3.63 -4.13 -7.36
N LEU A 41 4.25 -4.45 -6.22
CA LEU A 41 5.13 -5.61 -6.07
C LEU A 41 4.42 -6.80 -5.45
N GLY A 42 3.37 -6.55 -4.68
CA GLY A 42 2.56 -7.60 -4.08
C GLY A 42 1.88 -7.16 -2.80
N ARG A 43 1.09 -8.10 -2.27
CA ARG A 43 0.40 -7.96 -1.00
C ARG A 43 0.62 -9.23 -0.20
N TYR A 44 0.95 -9.05 1.06
CA TYR A 44 1.45 -10.08 1.95
C TYR A 44 0.63 -10.05 3.24
N ARG A 45 0.35 -11.22 3.80
CA ARG A 45 -0.20 -11.36 5.14
C ARG A 45 0.94 -11.57 6.12
N SER A 46 0.89 -10.93 7.28
CA SER A 46 1.84 -11.25 8.35
C SER A 46 1.61 -12.67 8.85
N VAL A 47 2.69 -13.35 9.18
CA VAL A 47 2.67 -14.69 9.76
C VAL A 47 3.55 -14.63 11.01
N PRO A 48 3.07 -15.10 12.17
CA PRO A 48 3.88 -15.16 13.37
C PRO A 48 5.17 -15.95 13.13
N HIS A 49 6.30 -15.38 13.54
CA HIS A 49 7.60 -16.03 13.47
C HIS A 49 8.43 -15.62 14.69
N ASP A 50 9.06 -16.60 15.34
CA ASP A 50 10.01 -16.39 16.43
C ASP A 50 11.42 -16.69 15.91
N GLY A 51 11.99 -15.76 15.15
CA GLY A 51 13.29 -15.93 14.51
C GLY A 51 14.45 -15.57 15.44
N TYR A 52 14.29 -14.51 16.23
CA TYR A 52 15.33 -14.02 17.15
C TYR A 52 14.79 -13.68 18.54
N GLU A 53 15.64 -13.80 19.56
CA GLU A 53 15.29 -13.46 20.95
C GLU A 53 14.93 -11.97 21.12
N PHE A 54 15.58 -11.09 20.36
CA PHE A 54 15.36 -9.64 20.37
C PHE A 54 14.30 -9.18 19.35
N GLU A 55 13.63 -10.09 18.66
CA GLU A 55 12.62 -9.76 17.66
C GLU A 55 11.37 -9.17 18.31
N MET A 56 10.80 -8.13 17.67
CA MET A 56 9.49 -7.62 18.06
C MET A 56 8.45 -8.72 17.89
N LYS A 57 7.74 -9.05 18.97
CA LYS A 57 6.73 -10.12 18.99
C LYS A 57 5.47 -9.80 18.20
N ASP A 58 5.22 -8.52 17.96
CA ASP A 58 4.08 -8.05 17.18
C ASP A 58 4.47 -6.76 16.44
N ILE A 59 4.31 -6.77 15.11
CA ILE A 59 4.52 -5.58 14.29
C ILE A 59 3.29 -4.65 14.32
N GLY A 60 2.13 -5.14 14.79
CA GLY A 60 0.87 -4.42 14.88
C GLY A 60 0.05 -4.36 13.58
N PHE A 61 0.45 -5.13 12.56
CA PHE A 61 -0.16 -5.12 11.22
C PHE A 61 -0.38 -6.52 10.66
N GLU A 62 -1.58 -6.74 10.14
CA GLU A 62 -2.01 -8.00 9.52
C GLU A 62 -1.61 -8.13 8.05
N TYR A 63 -1.53 -7.01 7.32
CA TYR A 63 -1.21 -7.00 5.90
C TYR A 63 -0.15 -5.94 5.55
N LEU A 64 0.67 -6.26 4.56
CA LEU A 64 1.63 -5.37 3.92
C LEU A 64 1.36 -5.35 2.41
N SER A 65 1.14 -4.19 1.83
CA SER A 65 1.20 -3.99 0.37
C SER A 65 2.46 -3.22 0.01
N VAL A 66 3.18 -3.70 -0.99
CA VAL A 66 4.46 -3.11 -1.41
C VAL A 66 4.31 -2.52 -2.80
N TYR A 67 4.75 -1.28 -2.96
CA TYR A 67 4.82 -0.58 -4.24
C TYR A 67 6.23 -0.07 -4.47
N GLU A 68 6.67 -0.10 -5.72
CA GLU A 68 7.88 0.58 -6.16
C GLU A 68 7.50 1.88 -6.87
N ILE A 69 8.24 2.96 -6.59
CA ILE A 69 8.22 4.21 -7.36
C ILE A 69 9.60 4.38 -7.98
N GLU A 70 9.68 4.51 -9.31
CA GLU A 70 10.94 4.77 -10.02
C GLU A 70 10.93 6.20 -10.58
N THR A 71 11.79 7.07 -10.03
CA THR A 71 11.87 8.50 -10.40
C THR A 71 13.20 9.12 -9.95
N ASP A 72 13.61 10.22 -10.59
CA ASP A 72 14.70 11.09 -10.11
C ASP A 72 14.20 12.25 -9.23
N ASP A 73 12.90 12.55 -9.27
CA ASP A 73 12.23 13.57 -8.44
C ASP A 73 11.03 12.93 -7.74
N LEU A 74 11.20 12.64 -6.45
CA LEU A 74 10.17 11.97 -5.65
C LEU A 74 8.97 12.88 -5.38
N GLU A 75 9.20 14.18 -5.20
CA GLU A 75 8.13 15.14 -4.89
C GLU A 75 7.22 15.34 -6.10
N ALA A 76 7.83 15.53 -7.29
CA ALA A 76 7.09 15.62 -8.55
C ALA A 76 6.30 14.33 -8.82
N ALA A 77 6.92 13.16 -8.62
CA ALA A 77 6.24 11.87 -8.81
C ALA A 77 5.00 11.73 -7.89
N PHE A 78 5.12 12.08 -6.60
CA PHE A 78 3.96 12.06 -5.70
C PHE A 78 2.87 13.05 -6.09
N SER A 79 3.22 14.21 -6.64
CA SER A 79 2.25 15.17 -7.18
C SER A 79 1.45 14.56 -8.34
N GLU A 80 2.14 13.97 -9.31
CA GLU A 80 1.51 13.31 -10.46
C GLU A 80 0.64 12.11 -10.04
N ILE A 81 1.13 11.30 -9.10
CA ILE A 81 0.39 10.19 -8.49
C ILE A 81 -0.92 10.68 -7.87
N ARG A 82 -0.89 11.76 -7.07
CA ARG A 82 -2.08 12.33 -6.42
C ARG A 82 -3.10 12.81 -7.45
N VAL A 83 -2.64 13.50 -8.50
CA VAL A 83 -3.52 13.97 -9.60
C VAL A 83 -4.16 12.78 -10.33
N ALA A 84 -3.37 11.77 -10.69
CA ALA A 84 -3.86 10.58 -11.39
C ALA A 84 -4.86 9.78 -10.53
N LEU A 85 -4.62 9.66 -9.23
CA LEU A 85 -5.51 8.96 -8.30
C LEU A 85 -6.81 9.74 -8.06
N ALA A 86 -6.75 11.07 -7.98
CA ALA A 86 -7.94 11.92 -7.90
C ALA A 86 -8.82 11.74 -9.15
N LYS A 87 -8.22 11.78 -10.34
CA LYS A 87 -8.93 11.50 -11.59
C LYS A 87 -9.54 10.10 -11.63
N ALA A 88 -8.81 9.08 -11.18
CA ALA A 88 -9.35 7.71 -11.08
C ALA A 88 -10.54 7.63 -10.11
N THR A 89 -10.56 8.47 -9.07
CA THR A 89 -11.68 8.59 -8.13
C THR A 89 -12.91 9.22 -8.81
N GLU A 90 -12.72 10.33 -9.52
CA GLU A 90 -13.79 11.02 -10.26
C GLU A 90 -14.42 10.12 -11.32
N GLU A 91 -13.60 9.29 -11.98
CA GLU A 91 -14.05 8.30 -12.98
C GLU A 91 -14.64 7.02 -12.35
N GLY A 92 -14.70 6.92 -11.02
CA GLY A 92 -15.25 5.76 -10.30
C GLY A 92 -14.38 4.50 -10.35
N ARG A 93 -13.14 4.61 -10.86
CA ARG A 93 -12.17 3.49 -10.91
C ARG A 93 -11.45 3.27 -9.59
N TYR A 94 -11.47 4.25 -8.70
CA TYR A 94 -10.89 4.15 -7.37
C TYR A 94 -11.82 4.73 -6.30
N HIS A 95 -11.81 4.10 -5.12
CA HIS A 95 -12.26 4.69 -3.87
C HIS A 95 -11.42 4.09 -2.76
N PHE A 96 -11.16 4.86 -1.70
CA PHE A 96 -10.46 4.30 -0.54
C PHE A 96 -11.36 3.30 0.19
N SER A 97 -10.79 2.17 0.62
CA SER A 97 -11.57 1.15 1.35
C SER A 97 -12.18 1.69 2.63
N GLN A 98 -13.45 1.38 2.87
CA GLN A 98 -14.10 1.63 4.15
C GLN A 98 -13.80 0.54 5.19
N THR A 99 -13.17 -0.56 4.77
CA THR A 99 -12.83 -1.68 5.65
C THR A 99 -11.45 -1.56 6.28
N ILE A 100 -10.65 -0.55 5.93
CA ILE A 100 -9.33 -0.32 6.54
C ILE A 100 -9.50 0.44 7.86
N ASP A 101 -8.86 -0.05 8.93
CA ASP A 101 -8.71 0.70 10.18
C ASP A 101 -7.75 1.87 10.00
N LYS A 102 -8.30 3.08 9.85
CA LYS A 102 -7.52 4.31 9.71
C LYS A 102 -6.75 4.71 10.97
N GLY A 103 -7.11 4.18 12.13
CA GLY A 103 -6.34 4.34 13.37
C GLY A 103 -5.06 3.51 13.38
N ARG A 104 -4.93 2.53 12.47
CA ARG A 104 -3.79 1.63 12.32
C ARG A 104 -3.39 1.47 10.86
N PHE A 105 -2.97 2.59 10.27
CA PHE A 105 -2.42 2.68 8.93
C PHE A 105 -1.02 3.31 9.00
N PHE A 106 -0.02 2.64 8.43
CA PHE A 106 1.35 3.15 8.40
C PHE A 106 1.95 2.90 7.01
N GLU A 107 2.52 3.95 6.40
CA GLU A 107 3.02 3.91 5.03
C GLU A 107 4.38 4.63 4.92
N PRO A 108 5.47 4.01 5.39
CA PRO A 108 6.80 4.53 5.19
C PRO A 108 7.26 4.37 3.74
N VAL A 109 8.19 5.24 3.35
CA VAL A 109 8.87 5.21 2.05
C VAL A 109 10.36 5.06 2.27
N PHE A 110 10.98 4.10 1.59
CA PHE A 110 12.42 3.83 1.62
C PHE A 110 13.01 4.06 0.24
N VAL A 111 14.30 4.38 0.17
CA VAL A 111 15.05 4.51 -1.10
C VAL A 111 16.10 3.40 -1.19
N GLN A 112 16.25 2.81 -2.37
CA GLN A 112 17.30 1.83 -2.67
C GLN A 112 18.66 2.53 -2.78
N ILE A 113 19.70 1.95 -2.17
CA ILE A 113 21.10 2.40 -2.22
C ILE A 113 21.96 1.55 -3.17
#